data_AF-A0A437GU32-F1
#
_entry.id   AF-A0A437GU32-F1
#
_cell.length_a   1.000
_cell.length_b   1.000
_cell.length_c   1.000
_cell.angle_alpha   90.00
_cell.angle_beta   90.00
_cell.angle_gamma   90.00
#
_symmetry.space_group_name_H-M   'P 1'
#
loop_
_entity.id
_entity.type
_entity.pdbx_description
1 polymer ?
#
loop_
_entity_poly.entity_id
_entity_poly.type
_entity_poly.pdbx_seq_one_letter_code
_entity_poly.pdbx_strand_id
1 'polypeptide(L)'
;MSGGDTQFRKGQSGNPRGRPRQRRPHISAFDIVFDKTLTVTQGGRERELTIDEALQLQTYQDALKGSRMAVRKVLKMIEKREAALAKKDTSPRAPVTVSRHHHADNADAAMRILGIIERDPKWGDEHPRDRVGTWATQAALSRPGRKKFDQKEIDDIRKFTMDADKLKWPRGRVA
;
A
#
# COMPACT_ATOMS: atom_id res chain seq x y z
N MET A 1 28.86 10.40 39.02
CA MET A 1 28.87 8.97 38.65
C MET A 1 29.54 8.88 37.29
N SER A 2 30.77 8.38 37.27
CA SER A 2 31.68 8.41 36.11
C SER A 2 31.25 7.36 35.09
N GLY A 3 30.92 7.78 33.87
CA GLY A 3 30.75 6.89 32.72
C GLY A 3 32.13 6.59 32.14
N GLY A 4 32.71 5.45 32.52
CA GLY A 4 34.03 5.01 32.08
C GLY A 4 33.98 3.63 31.42
N ASP A 5 34.73 3.51 30.33
CA ASP A 5 35.33 2.28 29.79
C ASP A 5 34.45 1.25 29.06
N THR A 6 33.94 1.63 27.89
CA THR A 6 33.47 0.67 26.86
C THR A 6 34.17 0.83 25.50
N GLN A 7 35.20 1.67 25.40
CA GLN A 7 35.96 1.85 24.15
C GLN A 7 37.17 0.91 24.10
N PHE A 8 37.32 0.21 22.97
CA PHE A 8 38.47 -0.66 22.74
C PHE A 8 39.77 0.16 22.67
N ARG A 9 40.87 -0.39 23.20
CA ARG A 9 42.19 0.25 23.15
C ARG A 9 42.60 0.47 21.70
N LYS A 10 43.19 1.65 21.43
CA LYS A 10 43.71 1.99 20.10
C LYS A 10 44.72 0.92 19.65
N GLY A 11 44.44 0.25 18.53
CA GLY A 11 45.23 -0.88 18.02
C GLY A 11 44.69 -2.27 18.38
N GLN A 12 43.65 -2.37 19.20
CA GLN A 12 43.03 -3.62 19.60
C GLN A 12 41.61 -3.71 19.03
N SER A 13 41.44 -4.49 17.96
CA SER A 13 40.12 -4.79 17.40
C SER A 13 39.33 -5.65 18.39
N GLY A 14 38.05 -5.30 18.64
CA GLY A 14 37.13 -6.11 19.43
C GLY A 14 36.80 -7.48 18.83
N ASN A 15 37.24 -7.74 17.59
CA ASN A 15 37.15 -9.05 16.95
C ASN A 15 38.52 -9.45 16.37
N PRO A 16 39.39 -10.11 17.15
CA PRO A 16 40.74 -10.50 16.72
C PRO A 16 40.76 -11.55 15.61
N ARG A 17 39.67 -12.30 15.41
CA ARG A 17 39.53 -13.26 14.31
C ARG A 17 38.99 -12.63 13.01
N GLY A 18 38.70 -11.32 13.04
CA GLY A 18 38.08 -10.62 11.94
C GLY A 18 36.63 -11.06 11.70
N ARG A 19 35.94 -10.34 10.81
CA ARG A 19 34.61 -10.76 10.35
C ARG A 19 34.76 -12.10 9.62
N PRO A 20 34.03 -13.17 10.01
CA PRO A 20 34.13 -14.44 9.32
C PRO A 20 33.85 -14.26 7.83
N ARG A 21 34.70 -14.86 6.98
CA ARG A 21 34.53 -14.84 5.53
C ARG A 21 33.16 -15.43 5.20
N GLN A 22 32.32 -14.66 4.50
CA GLN A 22 31.02 -15.12 4.04
C GLN A 22 31.25 -16.36 3.17
N ARG A 23 30.63 -17.49 3.55
CA ARG A 23 30.68 -18.70 2.72
C ARG A 23 30.14 -18.34 1.33
N ARG A 24 30.90 -18.65 0.28
CA ARG A 24 30.41 -18.49 -1.09
C ARG A 24 29.14 -19.34 -1.22
N PRO A 25 28.05 -18.82 -1.82
CA PRO A 25 26.89 -19.65 -2.09
C PRO A 25 27.36 -20.83 -2.94
N HIS A 26 26.93 -22.05 -2.56
CA HIS A 26 27.20 -23.25 -3.33
C HIS A 26 26.30 -23.23 -4.56
N ILE A 27 26.72 -22.52 -5.61
CA ILE A 27 26.04 -22.52 -6.91
C ILE A 27 26.33 -23.87 -7.55
N SER A 28 25.30 -24.71 -7.67
CA SER A 28 25.41 -26.01 -8.32
C SER A 28 25.66 -25.78 -9.81
N ALA A 29 26.49 -26.63 -10.45
CA ALA A 29 26.62 -26.61 -11.91
C ALA A 29 25.26 -26.79 -12.62
N PHE A 30 24.30 -27.44 -11.94
CA PHE A 30 22.93 -27.58 -12.40
C PHE A 30 22.17 -26.25 -12.42
N ASP A 31 22.41 -25.34 -11.49
CA ASP A 31 21.73 -24.03 -11.44
C ASP A 31 22.05 -23.24 -12.72
N ILE A 32 23.31 -23.27 -13.15
CA ILE A 32 23.79 -22.65 -14.40
C ILE A 32 23.11 -23.25 -15.64
N VAL A 33 22.79 -24.55 -15.60
CA VAL A 33 22.10 -25.22 -16.71
C VAL A 33 20.62 -24.86 -16.70
N PHE A 34 19.97 -24.88 -15.53
CA PHE A 34 18.54 -24.56 -15.42
C PHE A 34 18.23 -23.10 -15.75
N ASP A 35 19.16 -22.17 -15.52
CA ASP A 35 19.03 -20.76 -15.89
C ASP A 35 19.05 -20.50 -17.41
N LYS A 36 19.39 -21.50 -18.23
CA LYS A 36 19.34 -21.35 -19.70
C LYS A 36 17.91 -21.35 -20.19
N THR A 37 17.64 -20.55 -21.23
CA THR A 37 16.34 -20.48 -21.90
C THR A 37 16.31 -21.30 -23.19
N LEU A 38 15.13 -21.83 -23.51
CA LEU A 38 14.78 -22.57 -24.70
C LEU A 38 13.56 -21.90 -25.35
N THR A 39 13.60 -21.74 -26.67
CA THR A 39 12.45 -21.25 -27.44
C THR A 39 11.50 -22.42 -27.74
N VAL A 40 10.26 -22.34 -27.26
CA VAL A 40 9.23 -23.36 -27.45
C VAL A 40 8.01 -22.73 -28.11
N THR A 41 7.47 -23.37 -29.14
CA THR A 41 6.24 -22.94 -29.80
C THR A 41 5.02 -23.51 -29.08
N GLN A 42 4.20 -22.66 -28.46
CA GLN A 42 2.98 -23.06 -27.75
C GLN A 42 1.77 -22.38 -28.39
N GLY A 43 0.83 -23.18 -28.92
CA GLY A 43 -0.38 -22.64 -29.56
C GLY A 43 -0.11 -21.71 -30.75
N GLY A 44 0.96 -21.97 -31.50
CA GLY A 44 1.36 -21.16 -32.67
C GLY A 44 2.12 -19.88 -32.33
N ARG A 45 2.46 -19.64 -31.06
CA ARG A 45 3.32 -18.51 -30.63
C ARG A 45 4.63 -19.03 -30.05
N GLU A 46 5.74 -18.43 -30.45
CA GLU A 46 7.04 -18.70 -29.85
C GLU A 46 7.14 -18.05 -28.47
N ARG A 47 7.63 -18.81 -27.50
CA ARG A 47 7.86 -18.36 -26.13
C ARG A 47 9.20 -18.89 -25.64
N GLU A 48 10.01 -18.01 -25.06
CA GLU A 48 11.20 -18.42 -24.33
C GLU A 48 10.80 -18.94 -22.95
N LEU A 49 11.27 -20.13 -22.61
CA LEU A 49 11.07 -20.81 -21.33
C LEU A 49 12.42 -21.23 -20.78
N THR A 50 12.59 -21.20 -19.47
CA THR A 50 13.76 -21.80 -18.82
C THR A 50 13.72 -23.34 -18.93
N ILE A 51 14.88 -24.00 -18.80
CA ILE A 51 14.97 -25.46 -18.94
C ILE A 51 14.11 -26.17 -17.88
N ASP A 52 14.04 -25.64 -16.65
CA ASP A 52 13.20 -26.23 -15.60
C ASP A 52 11.70 -26.06 -15.91
N GLU A 53 11.28 -24.89 -16.39
CA GLU A 53 9.90 -24.64 -16.83
C GLU A 53 9.49 -25.59 -17.97
N ALA A 54 10.37 -25.76 -18.97
CA ALA A 54 10.12 -26.66 -20.10
C ALA A 54 9.96 -28.12 -19.63
N LEU A 55 10.82 -28.58 -18.71
CA LEU A 55 10.75 -29.93 -18.17
C LEU A 55 9.48 -30.16 -17.33
N GLN A 56 9.07 -29.16 -16.53
CA GLN A 56 7.83 -29.20 -15.76
C GLN A 56 6.62 -29.25 -16.68
N LEU A 57 6.61 -28.44 -17.74
CA LEU A 57 5.54 -28.41 -18.74
C LEU A 57 5.42 -29.75 -19.47
N GLN A 58 6.54 -30.34 -19.90
CA GLN A 58 6.56 -31.66 -20.53
C GLN A 58 6.01 -32.74 -19.59
N THR A 59 6.47 -32.74 -18.34
CA THR A 59 5.98 -33.67 -17.31
C THR A 59 4.48 -33.52 -17.09
N TYR A 60 3.96 -32.30 -17.12
CA TYR A 60 2.52 -32.03 -17.02
C TYR A 60 1.75 -32.56 -18.24
N GLN A 61 2.25 -32.35 -19.46
CA GLN A 61 1.64 -32.89 -20.67
C GLN A 61 1.60 -34.43 -20.66
N ASP A 62 2.67 -35.08 -20.22
CA ASP A 62 2.73 -36.54 -20.13
C ASP A 62 1.79 -37.09 -19.04
N ALA A 63 1.61 -36.34 -17.95
CA ALA A 63 0.61 -36.66 -16.94
C ALA A 63 -0.81 -36.59 -17.50
N LEU A 64 -1.14 -35.54 -18.29
CA LEU A 64 -2.43 -35.40 -18.96
C LEU A 64 -2.68 -36.51 -19.99
N LYS A 65 -1.63 -37.02 -20.64
CA LYS A 65 -1.69 -38.17 -21.54
C LYS A 65 -1.83 -39.52 -20.82
N GLY A 66 -1.83 -39.53 -19.49
CA GLY A 66 -2.09 -40.73 -18.67
C GLY A 66 -0.85 -41.47 -18.17
N SER A 67 0.35 -40.91 -18.31
CA SER A 67 1.57 -41.53 -17.75
C SER A 67 1.52 -41.54 -16.23
N ARG A 68 1.39 -42.74 -15.63
CA ARG A 68 1.26 -42.91 -14.17
C ARG A 68 2.44 -42.35 -13.39
N MET A 69 3.66 -42.42 -13.95
CA MET A 69 4.85 -41.84 -13.31
C MET A 69 4.82 -40.31 -13.33
N ALA A 70 4.42 -39.73 -14.47
CA ALA A 70 4.28 -38.28 -14.61
C ALA A 70 3.17 -37.73 -13.69
N VAL A 71 2.01 -38.40 -13.63
CA VAL A 71 0.92 -38.05 -12.70
C VAL A 71 1.41 -38.02 -11.25
N ARG A 72 2.13 -39.06 -10.80
CA ARG A 72 2.71 -39.08 -9.44
C ARG A 72 3.68 -37.92 -9.21
N LYS A 73 4.50 -37.58 -10.21
CA LYS A 73 5.45 -36.47 -10.11
C LYS A 73 4.73 -35.12 -9.97
N VAL A 74 3.70 -34.89 -10.78
CA VAL A 74 2.88 -33.66 -10.75
C VAL A 74 2.15 -33.54 -9.42
N LEU A 75 1.53 -34.61 -8.91
CA LEU A 75 0.88 -34.60 -7.59
C LEU A 75 1.86 -34.21 -6.47
N LYS A 76 3.10 -34.72 -6.52
CA LYS A 76 4.15 -34.33 -5.57
C LYS A 76 4.58 -32.87 -5.70
N MET A 77 4.56 -32.31 -6.91
CA MET A 77 4.82 -30.88 -7.13
C MET A 77 3.70 -30.02 -6.55
N ILE A 78 2.44 -30.43 -6.74
CA ILE A 78 1.27 -29.75 -6.15
C ILE A 78 1.36 -29.78 -4.62
N GLU A 79 1.61 -30.94 -4.01
CA GLU A 79 1.75 -31.08 -2.56
C GLU A 79 2.83 -30.14 -1.98
N LYS A 80 4.00 -30.07 -2.65
CA LYS A 80 5.06 -29.13 -2.26
C LYS A 80 4.62 -27.66 -2.37
N ARG A 81 3.89 -27.30 -3.42
CA ARG A 81 3.36 -25.95 -3.62
C ARG A 81 2.39 -25.58 -2.51
N GLU A 82 1.42 -26.44 -2.21
CA GLU A 82 0.44 -26.21 -1.16
C GLU A 82 1.11 -26.08 0.21
N ALA A 83 2.09 -26.93 0.52
CA ALA A 83 2.88 -26.81 1.76
C ALA A 83 3.69 -25.49 1.84
N ALA A 84 4.19 -24.99 0.71
CA ALA A 84 4.89 -23.71 0.66
C ALA A 84 3.93 -22.52 0.83
N LEU A 85 2.75 -22.58 0.22
CA LEU A 85 1.70 -21.56 0.39
C LEU A 85 1.19 -21.52 1.83
N ALA A 86 0.92 -22.67 2.45
CA ALA A 86 0.51 -22.75 3.84
C ALA A 86 1.54 -22.10 4.78
N LYS A 87 2.84 -22.33 4.56
CA LYS A 87 3.91 -21.67 5.33
C LYS A 87 3.94 -20.15 5.12
N LYS A 88 3.65 -19.68 3.90
CA LYS A 88 3.59 -18.24 3.59
C LYS A 88 2.38 -17.58 4.23
N ASP A 89 1.25 -18.26 4.27
CA ASP A 89 0.02 -17.78 4.92
C ASP A 89 0.11 -17.77 6.45
N THR A 90 1.02 -18.55 7.04
CA THR A 90 1.30 -18.51 8.49
C THR A 90 2.16 -17.34 8.93
N SER A 91 2.64 -16.47 8.03
CA SER A 91 3.23 -15.20 8.47
C SER A 91 2.15 -14.43 9.23
N PRO A 92 2.32 -14.18 10.55
CA PRO A 92 1.32 -13.45 11.30
C PRO A 92 1.15 -12.10 10.61
N ARG A 93 -0.07 -11.84 10.10
CA ARG A 93 -0.43 -10.51 9.60
C ARG A 93 -0.03 -9.54 10.71
N ALA A 94 0.87 -8.62 10.40
CA ALA A 94 1.27 -7.62 11.37
C ALA A 94 0.00 -7.02 11.97
N PRO A 95 -0.12 -6.94 13.31
CA PRO A 95 -1.32 -6.39 13.92
C PRO A 95 -1.56 -5.02 13.29
N VAL A 96 -2.74 -4.82 12.72
CA VAL A 96 -3.12 -3.51 12.18
C VAL A 96 -3.13 -2.55 13.35
N THR A 97 -2.12 -1.68 13.42
CA THR A 97 -2.05 -0.63 14.43
C THR A 97 -3.14 0.38 14.11
N VAL A 98 -4.30 0.25 14.76
CA VAL A 98 -5.37 1.25 14.67
C VAL A 98 -5.01 2.42 15.57
N SER A 99 -4.37 3.44 15.02
CA SER A 99 -4.18 4.71 15.73
C SER A 99 -5.44 5.58 15.58
N ARG A 100 -6.03 6.00 16.70
CA ARG A 100 -7.08 7.03 16.71
C ARG A 100 -6.43 8.37 16.94
N HIS A 101 -6.29 9.16 15.87
CA HIS A 101 -5.85 10.54 15.98
C HIS A 101 -7.08 11.41 16.27
N HIS A 102 -7.11 12.10 17.41
CA HIS A 102 -8.18 13.04 17.78
C HIS A 102 -7.83 14.48 17.38
N HIS A 103 -7.19 14.66 16.22
CA HIS A 103 -6.93 15.98 15.65
C HIS A 103 -8.01 16.32 14.64
N ALA A 104 -8.52 17.56 14.66
CA ALA A 104 -9.56 18.04 13.74
C ALA A 104 -9.17 17.80 12.27
N ASP A 105 -7.87 17.88 11.99
CA ASP A 105 -7.28 17.77 10.66
C ASP A 105 -7.30 16.34 10.10
N ASN A 106 -7.65 15.33 10.91
CA ASN A 106 -7.71 13.94 10.46
C ASN A 106 -8.77 13.71 9.38
N ALA A 107 -9.81 14.54 9.35
CA ALA A 107 -10.93 14.46 8.43
C ALA A 107 -10.71 15.35 7.21
N ASP A 108 -9.81 16.32 7.27
CA ASP A 108 -9.62 17.31 6.20
C ASP A 108 -9.19 16.65 4.89
N ALA A 109 -8.26 15.69 4.96
CA ALA A 109 -7.82 14.94 3.79
C ALA A 109 -9.01 14.22 3.12
N ALA A 110 -9.85 13.55 3.91
CA ALA A 110 -11.03 12.87 3.41
C ALA A 110 -12.07 13.86 2.87
N MET A 111 -12.31 14.98 3.56
CA MET A 111 -13.24 16.02 3.14
C MET A 111 -12.80 16.70 1.83
N ARG A 112 -11.48 16.89 1.60
CA ARG A 112 -10.94 17.37 0.31
C ARG A 112 -11.15 16.36 -0.80
N ILE A 113 -10.87 15.08 -0.55
CA ILE A 113 -11.10 14.00 -1.54
C ILE A 113 -12.57 13.95 -1.95
N LEU A 114 -13.48 14.14 -0.98
CA LEU A 114 -14.93 14.17 -1.23
C LEU A 114 -15.43 15.50 -1.82
N GLY A 115 -14.56 16.50 -1.99
CA GLY A 115 -14.94 17.83 -2.48
C GLY A 115 -15.88 18.60 -1.56
N ILE A 116 -15.92 18.26 -0.27
CA ILE A 116 -16.72 18.96 0.75
C ILE A 116 -16.01 20.25 1.17
N ILE A 117 -14.68 20.21 1.24
CA ILE A 117 -13.83 21.38 1.44
C ILE A 117 -12.85 21.50 0.29
N GLU A 118 -12.49 22.73 -0.06
CA GLU A 118 -11.57 23.09 -1.12
C GLU A 118 -10.53 24.07 -0.59
N ARG A 119 -9.32 24.03 -1.16
CA ARG A 119 -8.28 25.00 -0.80
C ARG A 119 -8.65 26.36 -1.41
N ASP A 120 -8.62 27.40 -0.58
CA ASP A 120 -8.83 28.76 -1.06
C ASP A 120 -7.66 29.20 -1.95
N PRO A 121 -7.86 29.47 -3.24
CA PRO A 121 -6.79 29.87 -4.15
C PRO A 121 -6.22 31.25 -3.82
N LYS A 122 -6.92 32.06 -3.00
CA LYS A 122 -6.45 33.37 -2.56
C LYS A 122 -5.37 33.29 -1.48
N TRP A 123 -5.25 32.15 -0.80
CA TRP A 123 -4.26 31.92 0.25
C TRP A 123 -3.15 31.02 -0.29
N GLY A 124 -1.91 31.50 -0.19
CA GLY A 124 -0.73 30.77 -0.68
C GLY A 124 -0.42 29.51 0.14
N ASP A 125 0.60 28.77 -0.31
CA ASP A 125 0.97 27.47 0.25
C ASP A 125 1.53 27.53 1.67
N GLU A 126 1.99 28.70 2.11
CA GLU A 126 2.58 28.91 3.44
C GLU A 126 1.51 28.89 4.55
N HIS A 127 0.29 29.33 4.25
CA HIS A 127 -0.84 29.31 5.20
C HIS A 127 -2.11 28.82 4.49
N PRO A 128 -2.20 27.50 4.23
CA PRO A 128 -3.39 26.86 3.71
C PRO A 128 -4.67 27.29 4.42
N ARG A 129 -5.65 27.79 3.67
CA ARG A 129 -7.00 27.95 4.19
C ARG A 129 -7.96 27.07 3.41
N ASP A 130 -8.54 26.10 4.08
CA ASP A 130 -9.62 25.31 3.49
C ASP A 130 -10.96 26.03 3.73
N ARG A 131 -11.80 26.07 2.69
CA ARG A 131 -13.16 26.60 2.73
C ARG A 131 -14.15 25.51 2.32
N VAL A 132 -15.36 25.59 2.85
CA VAL A 132 -16.43 24.65 2.50
C VAL A 132 -16.91 24.94 1.08
N GLY A 133 -17.06 23.87 0.29
CA GLY A 133 -17.60 23.95 -1.06
C GLY A 133 -19.03 24.50 -1.04
N THR A 134 -19.36 25.36 -2.01
CA THR A 134 -20.66 26.05 -2.08
C THR A 134 -21.84 25.09 -2.05
N TRP A 135 -21.71 23.92 -2.69
CA TRP A 135 -22.75 22.88 -2.69
C TRP A 135 -22.99 22.29 -1.29
N ALA A 136 -21.91 22.08 -0.51
CA ALA A 136 -21.99 21.50 0.83
C ALA A 136 -22.61 22.49 1.81
N THR A 137 -22.23 23.77 1.73
CA THR A 137 -22.90 24.84 2.49
C THR A 137 -24.37 24.97 2.11
N GLN A 138 -24.71 24.95 0.81
CA GLN A 138 -26.11 24.99 0.37
C GLN A 138 -26.92 23.79 0.87
N ALA A 139 -26.35 22.59 0.82
CA ALA A 139 -26.97 21.38 1.35
C ALA A 139 -27.22 21.48 2.85
N ALA A 140 -26.29 22.06 3.61
CA ALA A 140 -26.45 22.31 5.05
C ALA A 140 -27.56 23.34 5.35
N LEU A 141 -27.61 24.45 4.61
CA LEU A 141 -28.64 25.50 4.74
C LEU A 141 -30.05 24.99 4.41
N SER A 142 -30.15 24.02 3.50
CA SER A 142 -31.43 23.49 3.03
C SER A 142 -32.07 22.49 4.00
N ARG A 143 -31.38 22.10 5.09
CA ARG A 143 -31.89 21.13 6.06
C ARG A 143 -33.05 21.71 6.89
N PRO A 144 -34.15 20.96 7.08
CA PRO A 144 -35.25 21.39 7.95
C PRO A 144 -34.82 21.43 9.42
N GLY A 145 -35.53 22.20 10.25
CA GLY A 145 -35.33 22.23 11.70
C GLY A 145 -34.17 23.11 12.22
N ARG A 146 -33.54 23.94 11.36
CA ARG A 146 -32.51 24.90 11.80
C ARG A 146 -33.13 26.17 12.39
N LYS A 147 -32.47 26.71 13.43
CA LYS A 147 -32.79 28.02 14.04
C LYS A 147 -32.58 29.16 13.03
N LYS A 148 -33.10 30.34 13.34
CA LYS A 148 -32.78 31.57 12.59
C LYS A 148 -31.30 31.89 12.77
N PHE A 149 -30.67 32.38 11.71
CA PHE A 149 -29.28 32.79 11.72
C PHE A 149 -29.16 34.24 12.17
N ASP A 150 -28.25 34.49 13.09
CA ASP A 150 -27.84 35.86 13.44
C ASP A 150 -26.88 36.43 12.37
N GLN A 151 -26.75 37.76 12.32
CA GLN A 151 -25.88 38.44 11.35
C GLN A 151 -24.43 37.94 11.43
N LYS A 152 -23.93 37.69 12.64
CA LYS A 152 -22.60 37.13 12.86
C LYS A 152 -22.45 35.73 12.25
N GLU A 153 -23.46 34.87 12.39
CA GLU A 153 -23.44 33.52 11.82
C GLU A 153 -23.47 33.56 10.29
N ILE A 154 -24.22 34.51 9.72
CA ILE A 154 -24.26 34.74 8.27
C ILE A 154 -22.88 35.16 7.76
N ASP A 155 -22.23 36.10 8.46
CA ASP A 155 -20.90 36.58 8.09
C ASP A 155 -19.84 35.48 8.22
N ASP A 156 -19.92 34.64 9.26
CA ASP A 156 -19.06 33.47 9.41
C ASP A 156 -19.28 32.46 8.28
N ILE A 157 -20.53 32.13 7.95
CA ILE A 157 -20.86 31.22 6.84
C ILE A 157 -20.31 31.76 5.51
N ARG A 158 -20.44 33.07 5.27
CA ARG A 158 -19.88 33.72 4.08
C ARG A 158 -18.36 33.62 4.04
N LYS A 159 -17.70 33.87 5.18
CA LYS A 159 -16.24 33.83 5.31
C LYS A 159 -15.65 32.43 5.05
N PHE A 160 -16.36 31.37 5.45
CA PHE A 160 -15.90 29.99 5.32
C PHE A 160 -16.40 29.25 4.07
N THR A 161 -17.18 29.90 3.20
CA THR A 161 -17.68 29.28 1.95
C THR A 161 -16.91 29.80 0.73
N MET A 162 -16.68 28.95 -0.27
CA MET A 162 -15.97 29.31 -1.51
C MET A 162 -16.66 30.44 -2.30
N ASP A 163 -17.85 30.19 -2.84
CA ASP A 163 -18.66 31.18 -3.56
C ASP A 163 -19.91 31.52 -2.75
N ALA A 164 -19.73 32.23 -1.64
CA ALA A 164 -20.83 32.56 -0.73
C ALA A 164 -21.98 33.35 -1.38
N ASP A 165 -21.68 34.14 -2.43
CA ASP A 165 -22.68 34.93 -3.15
C ASP A 165 -23.69 34.08 -3.93
N LYS A 166 -23.34 32.81 -4.21
CA LYS A 166 -24.23 31.85 -4.90
C LYS A 166 -25.19 31.15 -3.93
N LEU A 167 -25.07 31.38 -2.62
CA LEU A 167 -25.90 30.72 -1.62
C LEU A 167 -27.33 31.28 -1.61
N LYS A 168 -28.30 30.37 -1.60
CA LYS A 168 -29.71 30.68 -1.40
C LYS A 168 -30.07 30.53 0.07
N TRP A 169 -30.29 31.67 0.72
CA TRP A 169 -30.66 31.72 2.13
C TRP A 169 -32.13 31.32 2.34
N PRO A 170 -32.45 30.57 3.42
CA PRO A 170 -33.81 30.19 3.73
C PRO A 170 -34.67 31.42 4.08
N ARG A 171 -35.82 31.56 3.42
CA ARG A 171 -36.77 32.66 3.64
C ARG A 171 -37.24 32.72 5.10
N GLY A 172 -37.23 33.91 5.70
CA GLY A 172 -37.69 34.16 7.08
C GLY A 172 -36.78 33.61 8.19
N ARG A 173 -35.57 33.13 7.83
CA ARG A 173 -34.58 32.55 8.75
C ARG A 173 -33.26 33.34 8.83
N VAL A 174 -33.24 34.52 8.23
CA VAL A 174 -32.21 35.55 8.41
C VAL A 174 -32.84 36.60 9.32
N ALA A 175 -32.17 36.93 10.43
CA ALA A 175 -32.60 37.97 11.36
C ALA A 175 -32.49 39.37 10.74
#